data_AF-A0A3P1V5Z9-F1
#
_entry.id   AF-A0A3P1V5Z9-F1
#
_cell.length_a   1.000
_cell.length_b   1.000
_cell.length_c   1.000
_cell.angle_alpha   90.00
_cell.angle_beta   90.00
_cell.angle_gamma   90.00
#
_symmetry.space_group_name_H-M   'P 1'
#
loop_
_entity.id
_entity.type
_entity.pdbx_description
1 polymer ?
#
loop_
_entity_poly.entity_id
_entity_poly.type
_entity_poly.pdbx_seq_one_letter_code
_entity_poly.pdbx_strand_id
1 'polypeptide(L)' 'MIDLNELKIAADSGKIDKMAVQVVVRDGKIVDFLTVDDEPRVNEEVRTMPILEVLEHVFSENK' A
#
# COMPACT_ATOMS: atom_id res chain seq x y z
N MET A 1 2.17 3.27 9.94
CA MET A 1 0.81 3.58 9.47
C MET A 1 1.00 4.22 8.12
N ILE A 2 0.38 3.66 7.08
CA ILE A 2 0.53 4.15 5.71
C ILE A 2 0.14 5.64 5.62
N ASP A 3 0.89 6.41 4.85
CA ASP A 3 0.55 7.79 4.56
C ASP A 3 -0.45 7.86 3.39
N LEU A 4 -1.68 8.24 3.70
CA LEU A 4 -2.76 8.35 2.71
C LEU A 4 -2.57 9.50 1.71
N ASN A 5 -1.84 10.55 2.09
CA ASN A 5 -1.51 11.64 1.17
C ASN A 5 -0.46 11.16 0.15
N GLU A 6 0.57 10.45 0.59
CA GLU A 6 1.57 9.87 -0.31
C GLU A 6 0.93 8.83 -1.23
N LEU A 7 0.06 7.96 -0.70
CA LEU A 7 -0.70 6.99 -1.48
C LEU A 7 -1.53 7.69 -2.57
N LYS A 8 -2.22 8.79 -2.22
CA LYS A 8 -2.98 9.60 -3.19
C LYS A 8 -2.08 10.19 -4.27
N ILE A 9 -0.96 10.80 -3.90
CA ILE A 9 -0.01 11.40 -4.85
C ILE A 9 0.55 10.34 -5.80
N ALA A 10 0.92 9.16 -5.27
CA ALA A 10 1.40 8.05 -6.08
C ALA A 10 0.32 7.53 -7.04
N ALA A 11 -0.94 7.43 -6.58
CA ALA A 11 -2.07 7.00 -7.39
C ALA A 11 -2.41 8.00 -8.50
N ASP A 12 -2.31 9.30 -8.24
CA ASP A 12 -2.59 10.36 -9.21
C ASP A 12 -1.44 10.54 -10.22
N SER A 13 -0.20 10.29 -9.79
CA SER A 13 0.98 10.36 -10.66
C SER A 13 1.24 9.07 -11.47
N GLY A 14 0.43 8.03 -11.27
CA GLY A 14 0.59 6.74 -11.96
C GLY A 14 1.77 5.90 -11.46
N LYS A 15 2.32 6.24 -10.30
CA LYS A 15 3.43 5.50 -9.66
C LYS A 15 3.00 4.20 -9.00
N ILE A 16 1.69 3.95 -8.93
CA ILE A 16 1.11 2.67 -8.52
C ILE A 16 -0.02 2.29 -9.47
N ASP A 17 -0.22 0.98 -9.65
CA ASP A 17 -1.42 0.45 -10.29
C ASP A 17 -2.54 0.34 -9.22
N LYS A 18 -3.62 1.10 -9.41
CA LYS A 18 -4.77 1.12 -8.49
C LYS A 18 -5.46 -0.24 -8.36
N MET A 19 -5.28 -1.14 -9.32
CA MET A 19 -5.84 -2.49 -9.29
C MET A 19 -4.87 -3.52 -8.69
N ALA A 20 -3.60 -3.17 -8.52
CA ALA A 20 -2.53 -4.07 -8.08
C ALA A 20 -1.50 -3.32 -7.22
N VAL A 21 -1.95 -2.70 -6.13
CA VAL A 21 -1.07 -1.97 -5.21
C VAL A 21 -0.26 -2.97 -4.41
N GLN A 22 1.06 -2.81 -4.42
CA GLN A 22 1.96 -3.56 -3.55
C GLN A 22 2.03 -2.87 -2.19
N VAL A 23 1.64 -3.58 -1.13
CA VAL A 23 1.65 -3.07 0.25
C VAL A 23 2.58 -3.88 1.12
N VAL A 24 3.26 -3.20 2.04
CA VAL A 24 4.09 -3.83 3.07
C VAL A 24 3.21 -4.11 4.28
N VAL A 25 3.24 -5.36 4.73
CA VAL A 25 2.48 -5.86 5.87
C VAL A 25 3.45 -6.19 7.01
N ARG A 26 3.11 -5.76 8.23
CA ARG A 26 3.80 -6.16 9.46
C ARG A 26 2.78 -6.43 10.54
N ASP A 27 2.88 -7.58 11.20
CA ASP A 27 1.93 -8.03 12.22
C ASP A 27 0.46 -8.00 11.77
N GLY A 28 0.23 -8.34 10.50
CA GLY A 28 -1.10 -8.32 9.86
C GLY A 28 -1.61 -6.93 9.46
N LYS A 29 -0.83 -5.87 9.69
CA LYS A 29 -1.21 -4.48 9.41
C LYS A 29 -0.50 -3.92 8.19
N ILE A 30 -1.20 -3.09 7.41
CA ILE A 30 -0.59 -2.35 6.30
C ILE A 30 0.21 -1.18 6.88
N VAL A 31 1.54 -1.22 6.69
CA VAL A 31 2.44 -0.20 7.22
C VAL A 31 2.97 0.76 6.18
N ASP A 32 3.05 0.32 4.91
CA ASP A 32 3.62 1.07 3.79
C ASP A 32 3.12 0.53 2.44
N PHE A 33 3.45 1.19 1.34
CA PHE A 33 3.22 0.74 -0.03
C PHE A 33 4.45 0.91 -0.92
N LEU A 34 4.52 0.18 -2.02
CA LEU A 34 5.60 0.28 -2.99
C LEU A 34 5.11 0.93 -4.27
N THR A 35 5.94 1.81 -4.81
CA THR A 35 5.79 2.41 -6.13
C THR A 35 6.57 1.63 -7.17
N VAL A 36 6.33 1.92 -8.45
CA VAL A 36 7.11 1.37 -9.57
C VAL A 36 8.60 1.71 -9.54
N ASP A 37 8.98 2.73 -8.76
CA ASP A 37 10.38 3.18 -8.62
C ASP A 37 11.10 2.46 -7.46
N ASP A 38 10.38 1.73 -6.61
CA ASP A 38 10.95 1.10 -5.42
C ASP A 38 11.68 -0.21 -5.76
N GLU A 39 12.79 -0.44 -5.06
CA GLU A 39 13.45 -1.74 -5.11
C GLU A 39 12.61 -2.83 -4.41
N PRO A 40 12.67 -4.09 -4.89
CA PRO A 40 11.97 -5.19 -4.25
C PRO A 40 12.35 -5.36 -2.77
N ARG A 41 11.34 -5.41 -1.89
CA ARG A 41 11.55 -5.67 -0.45
C ARG A 41 11.70 -7.16 -0.19
N VAL A 42 12.93 -7.63 -0.01
CA VAL A 42 13.26 -9.07 0.10
C VAL A 42 13.00 -9.65 1.50
N ASN A 43 13.01 -8.80 2.54
CA ASN A 43 12.86 -9.21 3.94
C ASN A 43 11.53 -8.77 4.57
N GLU A 44 10.58 -8.33 3.76
CA GLU A 44 9.30 -7.81 4.22
C GLU A 44 8.17 -8.62 3.60
N GLU A 45 7.07 -8.76 4.34
CA GLU A 45 5.86 -9.35 3.78
C GLU A 45 5.22 -8.31 2.85
N VAL A 46 5.25 -8.59 1.54
CA VAL A 46 4.60 -7.76 0.52
C VAL A 46 3.38 -8.49 -0.01
N ARG A 47 2.23 -7.81 -0.02
CA ARG A 47 0.99 -8.30 -0.63
C ARG A 47 0.57 -7.39 -1.77
N THR A 48 -0.11 -7.96 -2.76
CA THR A 48 -0.71 -7.19 -3.86
C THR A 48 -2.22 -7.22 -3.72
N MET A 49 -2.86 -6.05 -3.72
CA MET A 49 -4.32 -5.93 -3.62
C MET A 49 -4.82 -4.64 -4.29
N PRO A 50 -6.11 -4.55 -4.67
CA PRO A 50 -6.72 -3.33 -5.17
C PRO A 50 -6.67 -2.20 -4.14
N ILE A 51 -6.56 -0.95 -4.61
CA ILE A 51 -6.49 0.23 -3.72
C ILE A 51 -7.71 0.35 -2.80
N LEU A 52 -8.89 -0.09 -3.25
CA LEU A 52 -10.10 -0.10 -2.40
C LEU A 52 -9.92 -1.03 -1.19
N GLU A 53 -9.36 -2.22 -1.38
CA GLU A 53 -9.08 -3.16 -0.29
C GLU A 53 -8.01 -2.60 0.68
N VAL A 54 -7.00 -1.89 0.16
CA VAL A 54 -6.01 -1.18 1.00
C VAL A 54 -6.72 -0.18 1.92
N LEU A 55 -7.59 0.66 1.37
CA LEU A 55 -8.33 1.66 2.14
C LEU A 55 -9.27 1.00 3.17
N GLU A 56 -9.98 -0.07 2.80
CA GLU A 56 -10.83 -0.83 3.72
C GLU A 56 -10.04 -1.39 4.91
N HIS A 57 -8.84 -1.93 4.69
CA HIS A 57 -7.96 -2.38 5.76
C HIS A 57 -7.56 -1.22 6.67
N VAL A 58 -7.07 -0.11 6.09
CA VAL A 58 -6.63 1.05 6.87
C VAL A 58 -7.74 1.64 7.73
N PHE A 59 -8.98 1.71 7.21
CA PHE A 59 -10.10 2.26 7.96
C PHE A 59 -10.77 1.26 8.92
N SER A 60 -10.71 -0.04 8.65
CA SER A 60 -11.26 -1.06 9.56
C SER A 60 -10.45 -1.21 10.84
N GLU A 61 -9.14 -1.00 10.79
CA GLU A 61 -8.26 -1.02 11.97
C GLU A 61 -8.36 0.24 12.86
N ASN A 62 -9.06 1.28 12.39
CA ASN A 62 -9.30 2.52 13.14
C ASN A 62 -10.68 2.53 13.85
N LYS A 63 -11.37 1.39 13.90
CA LYS A 63 -12.59 1.17 14.70
C LYS A 63 -12.27 0.49 16.02
#